data_AF-A0A497D595-F1
#
_entry.id   AF-A0A497D595-F1
#
_cell.length_a   1.000
_cell.length_b   1.000
_cell.length_c   1.000
_cell.angle_alpha   90.00
_cell.angle_beta   90.00
_cell.angle_gamma   90.00
#
_symmetry.space_group_name_H-M   'P 1'
#
loop_
_entity.id
_entity.type
_entity.pdbx_description
1 polymer ?
#
loop_
_entity_poly.entity_id
_entity_poly.type
_entity_poly.pdbx_seq_one_letter_code
_entity_poly.pdbx_strand_id
1 'polypeptide(L)'
;MKTAKNILFLIVLLVMILPAIQKEWMLVKEPALNGDFLENERPEFSWTGFYNGSFQAAFDAWLEQHIGFHNTLVRLRNQLDYSLFRKPNAEGIVLGKEDFIFEYDYIRELTGRDYMGYSFIDEKLRRLKYVQQYLKTTKDIDLVLVFLPGKASYYSEYIPDKYLEKKPDSTNYTVYLSEMQKRDIRYVDLNNYFHEFKKETLYPMFPKYGTHWSIYGMSRAAHVLLDSIERFKGKRLNDFNTDSLYFSTIPLRTDYDGGKALNLLVNMSREKFAYPYYVFGYDSSRYKPDVLTIGDSFYWNFFNAGIPKNIFANEAFWYYNRKVYPEFYIHPKYTSELNLRKEVEKTDLIFIMVTERFLNIFDWQLIDQLYALFAPEYIKEPLYDKINDIVSAPEWFGNVLKRALAKGLTPGQALYEDAAYMFRSEHTYEYMIRYGLPSYERYLSGFWKTRQRLEKKAQKENRPFDEVLTEEARYLFSKRHPDMYRQYRRIKEKEEFIRSDVALHDSITLLAEKYYCKPAHMIFYQARMMVEKEDALK
;
A
#
# COMPACT_ATOMS: atom_id res chain seq x y z
N MET A 1 25.93 57.09 -16.69
CA MET A 1 25.61 56.43 -15.40
C MET A 1 24.20 56.73 -14.87
N LYS A 2 23.71 57.99 -14.82
CA LYS A 2 22.35 58.31 -14.31
C LYS A 2 21.22 57.68 -15.15
N THR A 3 21.31 57.74 -16.47
CA THR A 3 20.30 57.17 -17.39
C THR A 3 20.16 55.65 -17.22
N ALA A 4 21.29 54.93 -17.07
CA ALA A 4 21.26 53.48 -16.86
C ALA A 4 20.61 53.08 -15.53
N LYS A 5 20.85 53.84 -14.45
CA LYS A 5 20.18 53.63 -13.15
C LYS A 5 18.67 53.85 -13.24
N ASN A 6 18.24 54.90 -13.94
CA ASN A 6 16.82 55.20 -14.12
C ASN A 6 16.11 54.14 -14.96
N ILE A 7 16.76 53.64 -16.02
CA ILE A 7 16.23 52.54 -16.84
C ILE A 7 16.10 51.27 -16.00
N LEU A 8 17.12 50.92 -15.23
CA LEU A 8 17.07 49.73 -14.35
C LEU A 8 15.95 49.86 -13.31
N PHE A 9 15.80 51.03 -12.70
CA PHE A 9 14.73 51.30 -11.75
C PHE A 9 13.34 51.13 -12.38
N LEU A 10 13.13 51.67 -13.59
CA LEU A 10 11.89 51.50 -14.33
C LEU A 10 11.60 50.03 -14.65
N ILE A 11 12.62 49.26 -15.04
CA ILE A 11 12.47 47.82 -15.31
C ILE A 11 12.05 47.08 -14.04
N VAL A 12 12.71 47.32 -12.91
CA VAL A 12 12.36 46.67 -11.63
C VAL A 12 10.92 47.02 -11.24
N LEU A 13 10.54 48.29 -11.35
CA LEU A 13 9.19 48.74 -11.02
C LEU A 13 8.13 48.10 -11.94
N LEU A 14 8.40 48.02 -13.24
CA LEU A 14 7.52 47.32 -14.18
C LEU A 14 7.38 45.84 -13.86
N VAL A 15 8.48 45.15 -13.54
CA VAL A 15 8.48 43.73 -13.15
C VAL A 15 7.68 43.51 -11.86
N MET A 16 7.76 44.42 -10.88
CA MET A 16 6.99 44.34 -9.64
C MET A 16 5.49 44.57 -9.84
N ILE A 17 5.10 45.41 -10.80
CA ILE A 17 3.70 45.71 -11.10
C ILE A 17 3.07 44.64 -12.02
N LEU A 18 3.88 43.92 -12.79
CA LEU A 18 3.43 42.94 -13.78
C LEU A 18 2.48 41.86 -13.21
N PRO A 19 2.72 41.25 -12.03
CA PRO A 19 1.78 40.30 -11.42
C PRO A 19 0.41 40.91 -11.12
N ALA A 20 0.35 42.18 -10.72
CA ALA A 20 -0.93 42.85 -10.42
C ALA A 20 -1.73 43.11 -11.71
N ILE A 21 -1.05 43.58 -12.77
CA ILE A 21 -1.62 43.77 -14.11
C ILE A 21 -2.18 42.45 -14.64
N GLN A 22 -1.39 41.38 -14.56
CA GLN A 22 -1.79 40.06 -15.03
C GLN A 22 -2.95 39.48 -14.22
N LYS A 23 -3.01 39.73 -12.91
CA LYS A 23 -4.13 39.30 -12.06
C LYS A 23 -5.45 39.96 -12.47
N GLU A 24 -5.42 41.28 -12.73
CA GLU A 24 -6.63 42.06 -13.03
C GLU A 24 -7.15 41.78 -14.45
N TRP A 25 -6.24 41.68 -15.43
CA TRP A 25 -6.62 41.62 -16.85
C TRP A 25 -6.41 40.27 -17.53
N MET A 26 -5.78 39.30 -16.86
CA MET A 26 -5.54 37.93 -17.37
C MET A 26 -5.00 37.89 -18.81
N LEU A 27 -4.06 38.80 -19.12
CA LEU A 27 -3.56 39.01 -20.48
C LEU A 27 -2.87 37.76 -21.06
N VAL A 28 -2.25 36.96 -20.20
CA VAL A 28 -1.57 35.71 -20.57
C VAL A 28 -2.31 34.51 -19.95
N LYS A 29 -2.62 33.50 -20.75
CA LYS A 29 -3.16 32.24 -20.21
C LYS A 29 -2.04 31.35 -19.70
N GLU A 30 -2.09 30.99 -18.42
CA GLU A 30 -1.10 30.11 -17.79
C GLU A 30 -1.59 28.66 -17.71
N PRO A 31 -0.78 27.67 -18.10
CA PRO A 31 -1.09 26.28 -17.81
C PRO A 31 -1.14 26.02 -16.30
N ALA A 32 -2.17 25.32 -15.83
CA ALA A 32 -2.31 24.91 -14.43
C ALA A 32 -1.10 24.06 -13.99
N LEU A 33 -0.71 24.16 -12.72
CA LEU A 33 0.30 23.29 -12.12
C LEU A 33 -0.22 21.85 -12.05
N ASN A 34 0.69 20.88 -12.14
CA ASN A 34 0.37 19.47 -11.93
C ASN A 34 0.56 19.12 -10.46
N GLY A 35 -0.39 18.41 -9.87
CA GLY A 35 -0.37 18.01 -8.46
C GLY A 35 -1.74 18.14 -7.83
N ASP A 36 -1.83 17.76 -6.57
CA ASP A 36 -3.00 18.00 -5.73
C ASP A 36 -2.66 19.14 -4.77
N PHE A 37 -3.41 20.24 -4.85
CA PHE A 37 -3.17 21.45 -4.09
C PHE A 37 -4.42 21.83 -3.32
N LEU A 38 -4.28 22.15 -2.04
CA LEU A 38 -5.36 22.75 -1.26
C LEU A 38 -5.50 24.22 -1.68
N GLU A 39 -6.63 24.55 -2.28
CA GLU A 39 -6.98 25.92 -2.64
C GLU A 39 -7.46 26.66 -1.38
N ASN A 40 -6.82 27.77 -1.06
CA ASN A 40 -7.23 28.62 0.03
C ASN A 40 -8.44 29.45 -0.42
N GLU A 41 -9.46 29.54 0.42
CA GLU A 41 -10.61 30.42 0.16
C GLU A 41 -10.23 31.87 0.43
N ARG A 42 -10.85 32.80 -0.30
CA ARG A 42 -10.67 34.24 -0.06
C ARG A 42 -11.31 34.59 1.28
N PRO A 43 -10.56 35.11 2.28
CA PRO A 43 -11.15 35.42 3.57
C PRO A 43 -12.12 36.59 3.46
N GLU A 44 -13.21 36.53 4.23
CA GLU A 44 -14.09 37.68 4.43
C GLU A 44 -13.42 38.72 5.32
N PHE A 45 -13.59 39.99 4.97
CA PHE A 45 -13.05 41.08 5.76
C PHE A 45 -13.82 41.21 7.08
N SER A 46 -13.09 41.26 8.19
CA SER A 46 -13.65 41.62 9.49
C SER A 46 -12.69 42.53 10.25
N TRP A 47 -13.24 43.52 10.96
CA TRP A 47 -12.44 44.40 11.80
C TRP A 47 -11.68 43.63 12.89
N THR A 48 -12.34 42.65 13.52
CA THR A 48 -11.71 41.78 14.52
C THR A 48 -10.52 41.01 13.94
N GLY A 49 -10.68 40.40 12.76
CA GLY A 49 -9.62 39.68 12.06
C GLY A 49 -8.49 40.60 11.58
N PHE A 50 -8.80 41.83 11.20
CA PHE A 50 -7.81 42.82 10.80
C PHE A 50 -6.94 43.27 11.99
N TYR A 51 -7.56 43.53 13.15
CA TYR A 51 -6.82 43.98 14.34
C TYR A 51 -6.01 42.86 15.00
N ASN A 52 -6.46 41.60 14.93
CA ASN A 52 -5.74 40.46 15.53
C ASN A 52 -4.77 39.77 14.54
N GLY A 53 -4.72 40.20 13.28
CA GLY A 53 -3.81 39.68 12.25
C GLY A 53 -4.32 38.44 11.51
N SER A 54 -5.47 37.86 11.88
CA SER A 54 -5.97 36.63 11.25
C SER A 54 -6.48 36.85 9.83
N PHE A 55 -7.00 38.05 9.52
CA PHE A 55 -7.41 38.39 8.15
C PHE A 55 -6.19 38.45 7.21
N GLN A 56 -5.11 39.12 7.63
CA GLN A 56 -3.90 39.28 6.84
C GLN A 56 -3.24 37.92 6.59
N ALA A 57 -3.10 37.09 7.62
CA ALA A 57 -2.54 35.75 7.46
C ALA A 57 -3.33 34.90 6.45
N ALA A 58 -4.66 34.92 6.52
CA ALA A 58 -5.51 34.19 5.56
C ALA A 58 -5.48 34.83 4.16
N PHE A 59 -5.45 36.16 4.08
CA PHE A 59 -5.45 36.88 2.81
C PHE A 59 -4.11 36.72 2.09
N ASP A 60 -2.99 36.67 2.81
CA ASP A 60 -1.67 36.40 2.28
C ASP A 60 -1.62 34.97 1.71
N ALA A 61 -2.11 33.98 2.44
CA ALA A 61 -2.18 32.59 1.99
C ALA A 61 -3.07 32.42 0.74
N TRP A 62 -4.19 33.16 0.66
CA TRP A 62 -5.01 33.23 -0.54
C TRP A 62 -4.27 33.94 -1.69
N LEU A 63 -3.73 35.12 -1.42
CA LEU A 63 -3.08 35.98 -2.41
C LEU A 63 -1.90 35.25 -3.05
N GLU A 64 -1.08 34.53 -2.28
CA GLU A 64 0.04 33.73 -2.77
C GLU A 64 -0.36 32.79 -3.90
N GLN A 65 -1.56 32.16 -3.83
CA GLN A 65 -2.09 31.27 -4.86
C GLN A 65 -2.78 32.00 -6.03
N HIS A 66 -3.08 33.29 -5.86
CA HIS A 66 -3.90 34.10 -6.78
C HIS A 66 -3.18 35.34 -7.33
N ILE A 67 -1.86 35.46 -7.15
CA ILE A 67 -1.07 36.48 -7.84
C ILE A 67 -1.03 36.20 -9.35
N GLY A 68 -0.96 37.24 -10.18
CA GLY A 68 -0.72 37.04 -11.61
C GLY A 68 0.65 36.40 -11.83
N PHE A 69 0.75 35.52 -12.82
CA PHE A 69 1.95 34.71 -13.06
C PHE A 69 2.27 33.68 -11.96
N HIS A 70 1.34 33.37 -11.03
CA HIS A 70 1.59 32.40 -9.95
C HIS A 70 2.19 31.09 -10.48
N ASN A 71 1.51 30.46 -11.44
CA ASN A 71 1.94 29.17 -11.98
C ASN A 71 3.31 29.27 -12.68
N THR A 72 3.55 30.36 -13.41
CA THR A 72 4.84 30.59 -14.09
C THR A 72 5.98 30.84 -13.10
N LEU A 73 5.74 31.61 -12.04
CA LEU A 73 6.71 31.90 -10.98
C LEU A 73 7.06 30.65 -10.18
N VAL A 74 6.08 29.79 -9.89
CA VAL A 74 6.31 28.48 -9.27
C VAL A 74 7.20 27.62 -10.16
N ARG A 75 6.91 27.53 -11.48
CA ARG A 75 7.75 26.77 -12.40
C ARG A 75 9.17 27.32 -12.52
N LEU A 76 9.32 28.64 -12.54
CA LEU A 76 10.63 29.29 -12.57
C LEU A 76 11.44 28.96 -11.32
N ARG A 77 10.84 29.10 -10.14
CA ARG A 77 11.46 28.71 -8.87
C ARG A 77 11.85 27.24 -8.88
N ASN A 78 10.95 26.34 -9.29
CA ASN A 78 11.22 24.91 -9.37
C ASN A 78 12.36 24.59 -10.36
N GLN A 79 12.42 25.27 -11.50
CA GLN A 79 13.51 25.13 -12.47
C GLN A 79 14.84 25.55 -11.87
N LEU A 80 14.89 26.69 -11.17
CA LEU A 80 16.11 27.17 -10.52
C LEU A 80 16.57 26.21 -9.42
N ASP A 81 15.66 25.79 -8.54
CA ASP A 81 15.94 24.84 -7.45
C ASP A 81 16.44 23.49 -7.99
N TYR A 82 15.82 23.00 -9.06
CA TYR A 82 16.24 21.78 -9.73
C TYR A 82 17.64 21.93 -10.36
N SER A 83 17.85 22.98 -11.13
CA SER A 83 19.05 23.13 -11.97
C SER A 83 20.29 23.51 -11.16
N LEU A 84 20.13 24.36 -10.14
CA LEU A 84 21.24 24.88 -9.34
C LEU A 84 21.53 24.01 -8.11
N PHE A 85 20.49 23.43 -7.50
CA PHE A 85 20.60 22.77 -6.20
C PHE A 85 20.19 21.29 -6.21
N ARG A 86 19.80 20.74 -7.38
CA ARG A 86 19.30 19.36 -7.50
C ARG A 86 18.14 19.08 -6.53
N LYS A 87 17.29 20.08 -6.30
CA LYS A 87 16.18 20.01 -5.36
C LYS A 87 14.85 19.92 -6.11
N PRO A 88 14.19 18.74 -6.13
CA PRO A 88 12.84 18.64 -6.66
C PRO A 88 11.85 19.26 -5.66
N ASN A 89 11.05 20.22 -6.11
CA ASN A 89 9.94 20.79 -5.33
C ASN A 89 8.65 20.03 -5.61
N ALA A 90 8.67 18.72 -5.37
CA ALA A 90 7.52 17.84 -5.50
C ALA A 90 7.54 16.85 -4.34
N GLU A 91 6.43 16.78 -3.59
CA GLU A 91 6.32 15.92 -2.42
C GLU A 91 6.48 14.45 -2.82
N GLY A 92 7.20 13.69 -1.99
CA GLY A 92 7.46 12.28 -2.23
C GLY A 92 8.45 11.97 -3.36
N ILE A 93 8.92 12.96 -4.14
CA ILE A 93 9.91 12.73 -5.19
C ILE A 93 11.34 12.89 -4.66
N VAL A 94 12.15 11.88 -4.94
CA VAL A 94 13.59 11.84 -4.68
C VAL A 94 14.32 11.96 -6.01
N LEU A 95 15.18 12.99 -6.14
CA LEU A 95 16.08 13.11 -7.28
C LEU A 95 17.32 12.23 -7.07
N GLY A 96 17.46 11.23 -7.93
CA GLY A 96 18.55 10.29 -7.97
C GLY A 96 19.79 10.79 -8.72
N LYS A 97 20.75 9.88 -8.82
CA LYS A 97 21.92 10.02 -9.69
C LYS A 97 21.45 10.05 -11.15
N GLU A 98 22.16 10.78 -12.01
CA GLU A 98 21.84 10.92 -13.44
C GLU A 98 20.39 11.32 -13.75
N ASP A 99 19.82 12.12 -12.85
CA ASP A 99 18.48 12.71 -12.96
C ASP A 99 17.30 11.74 -12.96
N PHE A 100 17.52 10.47 -12.58
CA PHE A 100 16.42 9.55 -12.31
C PHE A 100 15.58 10.07 -11.16
N ILE A 101 14.28 10.19 -11.36
CA ILE A 101 13.35 10.48 -10.26
C ILE A 101 12.82 9.18 -9.69
N PHE A 102 12.65 9.14 -8.37
CA PHE A 102 12.03 8.03 -7.67
C PHE A 102 10.95 8.57 -6.75
N GLU A 103 9.85 7.85 -6.61
CA GLU A 103 8.94 8.10 -5.50
C GLU A 103 9.50 7.41 -4.25
N TYR A 104 9.53 8.15 -3.14
CA TYR A 104 10.14 7.71 -1.89
C TYR A 104 9.53 6.41 -1.36
N ASP A 105 8.24 6.16 -1.61
CA ASP A 105 7.56 4.94 -1.17
C ASP A 105 8.16 3.67 -1.79
N TYR A 106 8.64 3.71 -3.04
CA TYR A 106 9.33 2.57 -3.64
C TYR A 106 10.70 2.33 -3.00
N ILE A 107 11.42 3.41 -2.66
CA ILE A 107 12.69 3.31 -1.92
C ILE A 107 12.43 2.75 -0.52
N ARG A 108 11.31 3.13 0.11
CA ARG A 108 10.90 2.66 1.42
C ARG A 108 10.68 1.14 1.44
N GLU A 109 9.96 0.60 0.45
CA GLU A 109 9.79 -0.85 0.27
C GLU A 109 11.14 -1.55 0.03
N LEU A 110 11.95 -1.03 -0.90
CA LEU A 110 13.27 -1.59 -1.20
C LEU A 110 14.19 -1.67 0.03
N THR A 111 14.06 -0.71 0.95
CA THR A 111 14.87 -0.59 2.16
C THR A 111 14.19 -1.18 3.40
N GLY A 112 13.04 -1.84 3.25
CA GLY A 112 12.30 -2.50 4.33
C GLY A 112 11.77 -1.54 5.40
N ARG A 113 11.70 -0.24 5.10
CA ARG A 113 11.31 0.81 6.07
C ARG A 113 9.80 0.86 6.33
N ASP A 114 9.02 0.10 5.59
CA ASP A 114 7.59 -0.17 5.77
C ASP A 114 7.29 -1.67 5.84
N TYR A 115 8.29 -2.48 6.21
CA TYR A 115 8.08 -3.92 6.43
C TYR A 115 7.06 -4.18 7.54
N MET A 116 5.94 -4.78 7.15
CA MET A 116 4.76 -5.01 7.98
C MET A 116 4.96 -5.99 9.13
N GLY A 117 6.03 -6.78 9.08
CA GLY A 117 6.30 -7.87 10.00
C GLY A 117 5.67 -9.19 9.55
N TYR A 118 6.37 -10.28 9.86
CA TYR A 118 6.04 -11.62 9.40
C TYR A 118 4.64 -12.06 9.82
N SER A 119 4.21 -11.76 11.04
CA SER A 119 2.92 -12.19 11.58
C SER A 119 1.72 -11.63 10.82
N PHE A 120 1.82 -10.39 10.33
CA PHE A 120 0.80 -9.75 9.50
C PHE A 120 0.77 -10.41 8.11
N ILE A 121 1.93 -10.54 7.47
CA ILE A 121 2.04 -11.14 6.13
C ILE A 121 1.57 -12.60 6.14
N ASP A 122 1.97 -13.39 7.13
CA ASP A 122 1.52 -14.79 7.27
C ASP A 122 -0.01 -14.89 7.34
N GLU A 123 -0.66 -14.04 8.15
CA GLU A 123 -2.12 -14.04 8.26
C GLU A 123 -2.79 -13.57 6.95
N LYS A 124 -2.25 -12.53 6.30
CA LYS A 124 -2.74 -12.07 4.99
C LYS A 124 -2.68 -13.18 3.94
N LEU A 125 -1.56 -13.90 3.88
CA LEU A 125 -1.35 -14.99 2.93
C LEU A 125 -2.20 -16.22 3.23
N ARG A 126 -2.48 -16.51 4.51
CA ARG A 126 -3.43 -17.55 4.91
C ARG A 126 -4.84 -17.24 4.39
N ARG A 127 -5.31 -16.00 4.57
CA ARG A 127 -6.60 -15.54 4.02
C ARG A 127 -6.62 -15.62 2.49
N LEU A 128 -5.55 -15.15 1.83
CA LEU A 128 -5.42 -15.25 0.38
C LEU A 128 -5.47 -16.70 -0.11
N LYS A 129 -4.74 -17.62 0.53
CA LYS A 129 -4.75 -19.04 0.17
C LYS A 129 -6.12 -19.66 0.36
N TYR A 130 -6.82 -19.35 1.46
CA TYR A 130 -8.19 -19.80 1.67
C TYR A 130 -9.12 -19.33 0.56
N VAL A 131 -9.12 -18.02 0.25
CA VAL A 131 -9.97 -17.45 -0.80
C VAL A 131 -9.65 -18.05 -2.17
N GLN A 132 -8.36 -18.17 -2.50
CA GLN A 132 -7.90 -18.79 -3.76
C GLN A 132 -8.38 -20.25 -3.87
N GLN A 133 -8.24 -21.04 -2.81
CA GLN A 133 -8.67 -22.43 -2.78
C GLN A 133 -10.21 -22.54 -2.87
N TYR A 134 -10.94 -21.71 -2.12
CA TYR A 134 -12.40 -21.70 -2.13
C TYR A 134 -12.94 -21.36 -3.53
N LEU A 135 -12.47 -20.27 -4.12
CA LEU A 135 -12.88 -19.83 -5.46
C LEU A 135 -12.56 -20.87 -6.53
N LYS A 136 -11.36 -21.47 -6.48
CA LYS A 136 -10.97 -22.49 -7.44
C LYS A 136 -11.81 -23.76 -7.32
N THR A 137 -12.03 -24.25 -6.11
CA THR A 137 -12.74 -25.53 -5.89
C THR A 137 -14.25 -25.44 -6.03
N THR A 138 -14.86 -24.29 -5.71
CA THR A 138 -16.32 -24.15 -5.72
C THR A 138 -16.87 -23.47 -6.97
N LYS A 139 -16.04 -22.70 -7.69
CA LYS A 139 -16.47 -21.88 -8.83
C LYS A 139 -15.56 -21.99 -10.06
N ASP A 140 -14.45 -22.72 -9.99
CA ASP A 140 -13.40 -22.77 -11.02
C ASP A 140 -12.79 -21.40 -11.39
N ILE A 141 -12.76 -20.48 -10.40
CA ILE A 141 -12.23 -19.13 -10.57
C ILE A 141 -10.77 -19.12 -10.14
N ASP A 142 -9.89 -18.60 -11.00
CA ASP A 142 -8.48 -18.44 -10.67
C ASP A 142 -8.26 -17.04 -10.06
N LEU A 143 -7.76 -16.99 -8.83
CA LEU A 143 -7.32 -15.75 -8.18
C LEU A 143 -5.80 -15.68 -8.19
N VAL A 144 -5.23 -14.62 -8.75
CA VAL A 144 -3.79 -14.48 -8.98
C VAL A 144 -3.29 -13.12 -8.49
N LEU A 145 -2.32 -13.14 -7.58
CA LEU A 145 -1.55 -11.94 -7.22
C LEU A 145 -0.45 -11.70 -8.26
N VAL A 146 -0.33 -10.48 -8.74
CA VAL A 146 0.67 -10.07 -9.74
C VAL A 146 1.55 -8.99 -9.14
N PHE A 147 2.81 -9.33 -8.88
CA PHE A 147 3.82 -8.38 -8.47
C PHE A 147 4.28 -7.58 -9.67
N LEU A 148 3.84 -6.33 -9.75
CA LEU A 148 4.28 -5.38 -10.76
C LEU A 148 5.72 -4.92 -10.46
N PRO A 149 6.50 -4.61 -11.50
CA PRO A 149 7.86 -4.11 -11.30
C PRO A 149 7.84 -2.74 -10.63
N GLY A 150 8.89 -2.44 -9.85
CA GLY A 150 9.09 -1.12 -9.27
C GLY A 150 10.38 -0.49 -9.76
N LYS A 151 10.35 0.83 -9.97
CA LYS A 151 11.51 1.55 -10.49
C LYS A 151 12.68 1.56 -9.50
N ALA A 152 12.41 1.65 -8.19
CA ALA A 152 13.47 1.72 -7.19
C ALA A 152 14.30 0.43 -7.11
N SER A 153 13.65 -0.75 -7.12
CA SER A 153 14.38 -2.01 -7.20
C SER A 153 15.09 -2.16 -8.55
N TYR A 154 14.37 -1.92 -9.66
CA TYR A 154 14.91 -2.07 -11.01
C TYR A 154 16.14 -1.18 -11.27
N TYR A 155 16.14 0.06 -10.77
CA TYR A 155 17.20 1.06 -10.95
C TYR A 155 17.86 1.49 -9.64
N SER A 156 18.05 0.55 -8.73
CA SER A 156 18.61 0.81 -7.39
C SER A 156 19.99 1.47 -7.43
N GLU A 157 20.78 1.26 -8.49
CA GLU A 157 22.09 1.88 -8.67
C GLU A 157 22.04 3.42 -8.79
N TYR A 158 20.90 3.98 -9.20
CA TYR A 158 20.69 5.42 -9.36
C TYR A 158 20.08 6.08 -8.12
N ILE A 159 19.77 5.32 -7.07
CA ILE A 159 19.29 5.88 -5.80
C ILE A 159 20.47 6.55 -5.07
N PRO A 160 20.27 7.74 -4.44
CA PRO A 160 21.31 8.36 -3.63
C PRO A 160 21.70 7.50 -2.43
N ASP A 161 23.01 7.39 -2.14
CA ASP A 161 23.55 6.43 -1.16
C ASP A 161 22.99 6.62 0.26
N LYS A 162 22.61 7.85 0.64
CA LYS A 162 21.95 8.17 1.92
C LYS A 162 20.65 7.40 2.18
N TYR A 163 20.02 6.85 1.14
CA TYR A 163 18.83 6.00 1.27
C TYR A 163 19.19 4.52 1.39
N LEU A 164 20.39 4.11 0.98
CA LEU A 164 20.83 2.71 0.86
C LEU A 164 21.81 2.29 1.99
N GLU A 165 21.97 3.11 3.03
CA GLU A 165 23.00 2.94 4.06
C GLU A 165 22.96 1.58 4.78
N LYS A 166 21.77 0.98 4.90
CA LYS A 166 21.58 -0.34 5.55
C LYS A 166 20.75 -1.25 4.65
N LYS A 167 21.27 -2.45 4.39
CA LYS A 167 20.47 -3.52 3.78
C LYS A 167 19.39 -3.96 4.78
N PRO A 168 18.12 -4.05 4.36
CA PRO A 168 17.08 -4.53 5.25
C PRO A 168 17.30 -6.01 5.59
N ASP A 169 16.95 -6.40 6.81
CA ASP A 169 16.86 -7.81 7.18
C ASP A 169 15.70 -8.50 6.46
N SER A 170 14.63 -7.76 6.15
CA SER A 170 13.44 -8.22 5.42
C SER A 170 12.69 -7.06 4.77
N THR A 171 12.01 -7.33 3.66
CA THR A 171 11.06 -6.41 2.99
C THR A 171 9.70 -7.10 2.85
N ASN A 172 8.65 -6.36 2.50
CA ASN A 172 7.36 -7.00 2.26
C ASN A 172 7.46 -7.95 1.05
N TYR A 173 8.08 -7.50 -0.04
CA TYR A 173 8.28 -8.29 -1.26
C TYR A 173 8.96 -9.64 -1.00
N THR A 174 10.10 -9.63 -0.31
CA THR A 174 10.90 -10.84 -0.05
C THR A 174 10.15 -11.85 0.83
N VAL A 175 9.44 -11.38 1.84
CA VAL A 175 8.64 -12.24 2.72
C VAL A 175 7.40 -12.75 2.01
N TYR A 176 6.69 -11.92 1.23
CA TYR A 176 5.56 -12.38 0.43
C TYR A 176 5.97 -13.50 -0.52
N LEU A 177 7.00 -13.30 -1.36
CA LEU A 177 7.43 -14.31 -2.31
C LEU A 177 7.81 -15.64 -1.65
N SER A 178 8.67 -15.58 -0.63
CA SER A 178 9.12 -16.80 0.06
C SER A 178 7.97 -17.55 0.75
N GLU A 179 7.03 -16.85 1.36
CA GLU A 179 5.90 -17.47 2.05
C GLU A 179 4.80 -17.94 1.08
N MET A 180 4.62 -17.27 -0.06
CA MET A 180 3.72 -17.69 -1.13
C MET A 180 4.20 -18.98 -1.79
N GLN A 181 5.50 -19.09 -2.07
CA GLN A 181 6.11 -20.32 -2.59
C GLN A 181 5.90 -21.49 -1.64
N LYS A 182 6.14 -21.31 -0.34
CA LYS A 182 5.92 -22.36 0.68
C LYS A 182 4.48 -22.83 0.79
N ARG A 183 3.50 -21.97 0.49
CA ARG A 183 2.06 -22.26 0.59
C ARG A 183 1.42 -22.62 -0.75
N ASP A 184 2.21 -22.71 -1.81
CA ASP A 184 1.72 -22.89 -3.18
C ASP A 184 0.60 -21.88 -3.51
N ILE A 185 0.79 -20.61 -3.13
CA ILE A 185 -0.13 -19.54 -3.50
C ILE A 185 0.18 -19.16 -4.94
N ARG A 186 -0.84 -19.14 -5.81
CA ARG A 186 -0.64 -18.75 -7.22
C ARG A 186 -0.33 -17.26 -7.35
N TYR A 187 0.74 -16.94 -8.08
CA TYR A 187 1.15 -15.58 -8.39
C TYR A 187 1.87 -15.48 -9.75
N VAL A 188 2.03 -14.25 -10.23
CA VAL A 188 2.92 -13.88 -11.34
C VAL A 188 3.88 -12.81 -10.85
N ASP A 189 5.17 -12.97 -11.10
CA ASP A 189 6.20 -12.04 -10.66
C ASP A 189 6.81 -11.29 -11.85
N LEU A 190 6.17 -10.16 -12.19
CA LEU A 190 6.66 -9.28 -13.25
C LEU A 190 7.84 -8.42 -12.78
N ASN A 191 8.04 -8.28 -11.46
CA ASN A 191 9.19 -7.60 -10.89
C ASN A 191 10.47 -8.40 -11.19
N ASN A 192 10.50 -9.68 -10.84
CA ASN A 192 11.61 -10.56 -11.16
C ASN A 192 11.84 -10.67 -12.67
N TYR A 193 10.77 -10.78 -13.47
CA TYR A 193 10.88 -10.77 -14.93
C TYR A 193 11.61 -9.53 -15.46
N PHE A 194 11.28 -8.33 -14.96
CA PHE A 194 11.99 -7.10 -15.36
C PHE A 194 13.47 -7.19 -15.02
N HIS A 195 13.80 -7.64 -13.80
CA HIS A 195 15.19 -7.80 -13.37
C HIS A 195 15.99 -8.76 -14.26
N GLU A 196 15.42 -9.90 -14.62
CA GLU A 196 16.05 -10.87 -15.54
C GLU A 196 16.22 -10.28 -16.94
N PHE A 197 15.21 -9.56 -17.43
CA PHE A 197 15.21 -8.95 -18.77
C PHE A 197 16.09 -7.69 -18.88
N LYS A 198 16.59 -7.15 -17.76
CA LYS A 198 17.35 -5.88 -17.71
C LYS A 198 18.58 -5.85 -18.63
N LYS A 199 19.24 -7.00 -18.83
CA LYS A 199 20.44 -7.11 -19.69
C LYS A 199 20.11 -7.30 -21.17
N GLU A 200 18.89 -7.70 -21.49
CA GLU A 200 18.45 -8.02 -22.85
C GLU A 200 17.71 -6.86 -23.51
N THR A 201 17.14 -5.95 -22.71
CA THR A 201 16.37 -4.83 -23.23
C THR A 201 17.24 -3.79 -23.93
N LEU A 202 16.79 -3.36 -25.12
CA LEU A 202 17.39 -2.26 -25.89
C LEU A 202 16.79 -0.89 -25.56
N TYR A 203 15.67 -0.86 -24.85
CA TYR A 203 14.90 0.35 -24.57
C TYR A 203 14.57 0.47 -23.08
N PRO A 204 14.38 1.69 -22.56
CA PRO A 204 14.08 1.89 -21.15
C PRO A 204 12.79 1.15 -20.74
N MET A 205 12.89 0.28 -19.72
CA MET A 205 11.73 -0.38 -19.11
C MET A 205 10.99 0.56 -18.13
N PHE A 206 11.72 1.53 -17.58
CA PHE A 206 11.22 2.67 -16.83
C PHE A 206 11.86 3.96 -17.39
N PRO A 207 11.08 5.04 -17.59
CA PRO A 207 11.63 6.36 -17.96
C PRO A 207 12.35 7.03 -16.78
N LYS A 208 13.39 7.84 -17.02
CA LYS A 208 14.07 8.63 -15.97
C LYS A 208 13.13 9.54 -15.22
N TYR A 209 12.21 10.20 -15.92
CA TYR A 209 11.22 11.14 -15.36
C TYR A 209 9.80 10.56 -15.27
N GLY A 210 9.66 9.24 -15.41
CA GLY A 210 8.40 8.53 -15.21
C GLY A 210 8.35 7.85 -13.85
N THR A 211 7.19 7.84 -13.22
CA THR A 211 6.89 6.94 -12.09
C THR A 211 6.54 5.55 -12.62
N HIS A 212 5.73 5.50 -13.69
CA HIS A 212 5.26 4.25 -14.27
C HIS A 212 6.35 3.53 -15.07
N TRP A 213 6.15 2.24 -15.35
CA TRP A 213 6.86 1.56 -16.44
C TRP A 213 6.71 2.34 -17.75
N SER A 214 7.63 2.15 -18.68
CA SER A 214 7.47 2.72 -20.02
C SER A 214 6.35 1.98 -20.76
N ILE A 215 5.79 2.58 -21.81
CA ILE A 215 4.84 1.86 -22.69
C ILE A 215 5.46 0.58 -23.26
N TYR A 216 6.77 0.59 -23.57
CA TYR A 216 7.51 -0.61 -23.96
C TYR A 216 7.60 -1.64 -22.84
N GLY A 217 7.93 -1.22 -21.61
CA GLY A 217 7.99 -2.10 -20.45
C GLY A 217 6.64 -2.77 -20.17
N MET A 218 5.56 -1.99 -20.24
CA MET A 218 4.19 -2.52 -20.12
C MET A 218 3.88 -3.56 -21.20
N SER A 219 4.27 -3.32 -22.46
CA SER A 219 4.07 -4.28 -23.55
C SER A 219 4.75 -5.63 -23.25
N ARG A 220 5.99 -5.60 -22.74
CA ARG A 220 6.70 -6.82 -22.32
C ARG A 220 5.99 -7.54 -21.18
N ALA A 221 5.56 -6.80 -20.15
CA ALA A 221 4.75 -7.35 -19.07
C ALA A 221 3.43 -7.97 -19.56
N ALA A 222 2.77 -7.35 -20.54
CA ALA A 222 1.50 -7.80 -21.08
C ALA A 222 1.61 -9.19 -21.72
N HIS A 223 2.66 -9.45 -22.52
CA HIS A 223 2.90 -10.78 -23.07
C HIS A 223 3.05 -11.85 -21.96
N VAL A 224 3.88 -11.58 -20.94
CA VAL A 224 4.08 -12.51 -19.82
C VAL A 224 2.76 -12.77 -19.07
N LEU A 225 1.95 -11.73 -18.87
CA LEU A 225 0.66 -11.86 -18.19
C LEU A 225 -0.33 -12.69 -19.01
N LEU A 226 -0.49 -12.40 -20.30
CA LEU A 226 -1.40 -13.14 -21.19
C LEU A 226 -0.98 -14.61 -21.33
N ASP A 227 0.31 -14.90 -21.51
CA ASP A 227 0.83 -16.27 -21.54
C ASP A 227 0.56 -17.01 -20.21
N SER A 228 0.59 -16.28 -19.08
CA SER A 228 0.26 -16.85 -17.77
C SER A 228 -1.20 -17.29 -17.71
N ILE A 229 -2.12 -16.49 -18.27
CA ILE A 229 -3.55 -16.85 -18.36
C ILE A 229 -3.72 -18.15 -19.15
N GLU A 230 -3.06 -18.27 -20.31
CA GLU A 230 -3.12 -19.49 -21.12
C GLU A 230 -2.63 -20.71 -20.37
N ARG A 231 -1.54 -20.59 -19.61
CA ARG A 231 -1.02 -21.67 -18.75
C ARG A 231 -1.98 -22.05 -17.64
N PHE A 232 -2.59 -21.08 -16.96
CA PHE A 232 -3.52 -21.34 -15.86
C PHE A 232 -4.81 -21.99 -16.34
N LYS A 233 -5.32 -21.56 -17.50
CA LYS A 233 -6.61 -22.02 -18.04
C LYS A 233 -6.47 -23.19 -19.01
N GLY A 234 -5.27 -23.49 -19.50
CA GLY A 234 -5.05 -24.50 -20.54
C GLY A 234 -5.76 -24.16 -21.86
N LYS A 235 -6.01 -22.87 -22.12
CA LYS A 235 -6.78 -22.38 -23.26
C LYS A 235 -6.03 -21.23 -23.93
N ARG A 236 -5.98 -21.25 -25.25
CA ARG A 236 -5.33 -20.20 -26.04
C ARG A 236 -6.23 -18.96 -26.20
N LEU A 237 -5.67 -17.79 -25.89
CA LEU A 237 -6.29 -16.49 -26.04
C LEU A 237 -6.21 -16.02 -27.50
N ASN A 238 -6.87 -14.91 -27.79
CA ASN A 238 -6.64 -14.15 -29.01
C ASN A 238 -5.23 -13.57 -29.03
N ASP A 239 -4.64 -13.43 -30.22
CA ASP A 239 -3.25 -13.01 -30.35
C ASP A 239 -3.10 -11.50 -30.03
N PHE A 240 -2.12 -11.17 -29.19
CA PHE A 240 -1.67 -9.81 -28.93
C PHE A 240 -0.24 -9.67 -29.43
N ASN A 241 -0.01 -8.86 -30.45
CA ASN A 241 1.29 -8.72 -31.10
C ASN A 241 1.74 -7.26 -31.19
N THR A 242 3.06 -7.06 -31.28
CA THR A 242 3.66 -5.79 -31.67
C THR A 242 4.08 -5.88 -33.13
N ASP A 243 3.48 -5.07 -34.00
CA ASP A 243 3.78 -5.06 -35.44
C ASP A 243 5.03 -4.22 -35.74
N SER A 244 5.12 -3.02 -35.16
CA SER A 244 6.24 -2.12 -35.35
C SER A 244 6.53 -1.27 -34.10
N LEU A 245 7.69 -0.62 -34.09
CA LEU A 245 8.12 0.29 -33.03
C LEU A 245 8.28 1.71 -33.58
N TYR A 246 7.60 2.67 -32.95
CA TYR A 246 7.81 4.09 -33.16
C TYR A 246 8.83 4.62 -32.15
N PHE A 247 9.87 5.33 -32.61
CA PHE A 247 10.91 5.89 -31.74
C PHE A 247 10.74 7.38 -31.55
N SER A 248 10.90 7.85 -30.32
CA SER A 248 10.80 9.29 -30.00
C SER A 248 11.69 9.65 -28.82
N THR A 249 12.25 10.86 -28.86
CA THR A 249 12.91 11.50 -27.70
C THR A 249 11.96 12.37 -26.89
N ILE A 250 10.75 12.60 -27.42
CA ILE A 250 9.65 13.25 -26.72
C ILE A 250 8.84 12.14 -26.05
N PRO A 251 8.78 12.10 -24.71
CA PRO A 251 8.04 11.06 -24.00
C PRO A 251 6.53 11.20 -24.24
N LEU A 252 5.85 10.06 -24.38
CA LEU A 252 4.40 9.99 -24.58
C LEU A 252 3.68 9.51 -23.31
N ARG A 253 2.43 9.95 -23.15
CA ARG A 253 1.50 9.45 -22.11
C ARG A 253 2.09 9.55 -20.70
N THR A 254 2.27 8.40 -20.04
CA THR A 254 2.77 8.26 -18.67
C THR A 254 4.29 8.24 -18.58
N ASP A 255 5.03 8.25 -19.70
CA ASP A 255 6.50 8.16 -19.66
C ASP A 255 7.19 9.42 -19.08
N TYR A 256 6.43 10.48 -18.77
CA TYR A 256 6.92 11.73 -18.16
C TYR A 256 5.99 12.23 -17.05
N ASP A 257 5.18 11.37 -16.47
CA ASP A 257 4.19 11.76 -15.46
C ASP A 257 4.84 12.35 -14.18
N GLY A 258 5.90 11.74 -13.65
CA GLY A 258 6.62 12.30 -12.51
C GLY A 258 7.35 13.60 -12.87
N GLY A 259 7.85 13.72 -14.12
CA GLY A 259 8.41 14.96 -14.66
C GLY A 259 7.40 16.10 -14.74
N LYS A 260 6.11 15.80 -14.99
CA LYS A 260 5.03 16.80 -14.90
C LYS A 260 4.83 17.29 -13.47
N ALA A 261 4.89 16.39 -12.49
CA ALA A 261 4.73 16.73 -11.07
C ALA A 261 5.83 17.67 -10.54
N LEU A 262 7.03 17.66 -11.16
CA LEU A 262 8.10 18.61 -10.85
C LEU A 262 7.74 20.07 -11.21
N ASN A 263 6.77 20.28 -12.11
CA ASN A 263 6.40 21.59 -12.64
C ASN A 263 7.62 22.41 -13.08
N LEU A 264 8.45 21.84 -13.96
CA LEU A 264 9.59 22.56 -14.54
C LEU A 264 9.16 23.38 -15.76
N LEU A 265 9.93 24.43 -16.10
CA LEU A 265 9.70 25.23 -17.31
C LEU A 265 10.07 24.46 -18.57
N VAL A 266 11.11 23.61 -18.48
CA VAL A 266 11.63 22.85 -19.62
C VAL A 266 11.47 21.37 -19.37
N ASN A 267 11.07 20.62 -20.40
CA ASN A 267 11.09 19.16 -20.36
C ASN A 267 12.56 18.68 -20.36
N MET A 268 12.93 17.99 -19.29
CA MET A 268 14.30 17.54 -19.05
C MET A 268 14.59 16.16 -19.66
N SER A 269 13.57 15.44 -20.15
CA SER A 269 13.79 14.14 -20.79
C SER A 269 14.54 14.28 -22.11
N ARG A 270 15.53 13.39 -22.30
CA ARG A 270 16.36 13.26 -23.51
C ARG A 270 16.51 11.80 -23.94
N GLU A 271 15.80 10.88 -23.28
CA GLU A 271 15.91 9.45 -23.54
C GLU A 271 15.22 9.07 -24.85
N LYS A 272 15.74 8.04 -25.53
CA LYS A 272 15.09 7.45 -26.69
C LYS A 272 14.11 6.38 -26.23
N PHE A 273 12.83 6.63 -26.43
CA PHE A 273 11.74 5.68 -26.15
C PHE A 273 11.38 4.85 -27.38
N ALA A 274 10.85 3.65 -27.13
CA ALA A 274 10.25 2.78 -28.12
C ALA A 274 8.76 2.63 -27.81
N TYR A 275 7.91 2.89 -28.79
CA TYR A 275 6.46 2.84 -28.65
C TYR A 275 5.90 1.77 -29.57
N PRO A 276 5.44 0.64 -29.02
CA PRO A 276 4.87 -0.44 -29.82
C PRO A 276 3.54 -0.02 -30.45
N TYR A 277 3.38 -0.37 -31.73
CA TYR A 277 2.10 -0.41 -32.40
C TYR A 277 1.49 -1.80 -32.21
N TYR A 278 0.37 -1.86 -31.48
CA TYR A 278 -0.28 -3.12 -31.13
C TYR A 278 -1.24 -3.58 -32.24
N VAL A 279 -1.19 -4.88 -32.53
CA VAL A 279 -2.14 -5.55 -33.42
C VAL A 279 -2.81 -6.68 -32.64
N PHE A 280 -4.14 -6.73 -32.72
CA PHE A 280 -4.96 -7.74 -32.08
C PHE A 280 -5.50 -8.70 -33.14
N GLY A 281 -5.09 -9.97 -33.06
CA GLY A 281 -5.61 -11.03 -33.94
C GLY A 281 -6.92 -11.56 -33.38
N TYR A 282 -7.97 -11.60 -34.21
CA TYR A 282 -9.27 -12.14 -33.81
C TYR A 282 -9.51 -13.52 -34.44
N ASP A 283 -9.80 -14.50 -33.60
CA ASP A 283 -10.26 -15.83 -33.98
C ASP A 283 -11.38 -16.25 -33.01
N SER A 284 -12.58 -16.48 -33.54
CA SER A 284 -13.78 -16.81 -32.75
C SER A 284 -13.67 -18.13 -31.99
N SER A 285 -12.72 -19.01 -32.33
CA SER A 285 -12.45 -20.25 -31.60
C SER A 285 -11.59 -20.05 -30.35
N ARG A 286 -10.99 -18.87 -30.18
CA ARG A 286 -10.13 -18.53 -29.05
C ARG A 286 -10.91 -18.22 -27.80
N TYR A 287 -10.31 -18.56 -26.68
CA TYR A 287 -10.88 -18.29 -25.37
C TYR A 287 -10.83 -16.80 -25.05
N LYS A 288 -11.94 -16.26 -24.55
CA LYS A 288 -12.06 -14.90 -24.02
C LYS A 288 -12.55 -14.98 -22.57
N PRO A 289 -11.65 -14.89 -21.58
CA PRO A 289 -12.05 -14.98 -20.18
C PRO A 289 -12.80 -13.73 -19.72
N ASP A 290 -13.74 -13.90 -18.78
CA ASP A 290 -14.22 -12.81 -17.92
C ASP A 290 -13.17 -12.53 -16.83
N VAL A 291 -12.55 -11.36 -16.89
CA VAL A 291 -11.45 -10.96 -16.00
C VAL A 291 -11.88 -9.79 -15.12
N LEU A 292 -11.72 -9.93 -13.81
CA LEU A 292 -11.78 -8.80 -12.88
C LEU A 292 -10.38 -8.45 -12.43
N THR A 293 -9.91 -7.26 -12.78
CA THR A 293 -8.62 -6.76 -12.30
C THR A 293 -8.84 -5.77 -11.16
N ILE A 294 -8.20 -6.01 -10.03
CA ILE A 294 -8.01 -5.05 -8.95
C ILE A 294 -6.58 -4.57 -9.07
N GLY A 295 -6.37 -3.26 -9.22
CA GLY A 295 -5.04 -2.77 -9.50
C GLY A 295 -4.80 -1.31 -9.16
N ASP A 296 -3.52 -0.96 -9.14
CA ASP A 296 -3.04 0.39 -8.99
C ASP A 296 -2.93 1.13 -10.35
N SER A 297 -2.24 2.28 -10.35
CA SER A 297 -2.16 3.16 -11.50
C SER A 297 -1.41 2.56 -12.69
N PHE A 298 -0.60 1.51 -12.51
CA PHE A 298 0.12 0.86 -13.60
C PHE A 298 -0.81 0.13 -14.57
N TYR A 299 -1.92 -0.42 -14.06
CA TYR A 299 -2.89 -1.11 -14.90
C TYR A 299 -3.53 -0.18 -15.95
N TRP A 300 -3.52 1.15 -15.73
CA TRP A 300 -4.00 2.09 -16.75
C TRP A 300 -3.28 1.98 -18.08
N ASN A 301 -1.99 1.65 -18.11
CA ASN A 301 -1.27 1.49 -19.37
C ASN A 301 -1.76 0.25 -20.13
N PHE A 302 -2.02 -0.85 -19.42
CA PHE A 302 -2.58 -2.08 -19.97
C PHE A 302 -4.02 -1.88 -20.45
N PHE A 303 -4.84 -1.23 -19.63
CA PHE A 303 -6.23 -0.89 -19.93
C PHE A 303 -6.34 0.02 -21.15
N ASN A 304 -5.62 1.16 -21.15
CA ASN A 304 -5.66 2.15 -22.23
C ASN A 304 -4.92 1.70 -23.51
N ALA A 305 -4.19 0.59 -23.47
CA ALA A 305 -3.70 -0.07 -24.68
C ALA A 305 -4.79 -0.85 -25.42
N GLY A 306 -5.99 -0.97 -24.83
CA GLY A 306 -7.11 -1.72 -25.38
C GLY A 306 -6.97 -3.23 -25.22
N ILE A 307 -6.07 -3.70 -24.36
CA ILE A 307 -5.85 -5.14 -24.19
C ILE A 307 -7.09 -5.84 -23.61
N PRO A 308 -7.71 -5.35 -22.51
CA PRO A 308 -8.93 -5.97 -21.99
C PRO A 308 -10.06 -6.03 -23.03
N LYS A 309 -10.33 -4.91 -23.69
CA LYS A 309 -11.36 -4.78 -24.75
C LYS A 309 -11.24 -5.84 -25.86
N ASN A 310 -10.01 -6.13 -26.28
CA ASN A 310 -9.77 -7.01 -27.43
C ASN A 310 -9.58 -8.48 -27.02
N ILE A 311 -8.91 -8.74 -25.89
CA ILE A 311 -8.51 -10.08 -25.47
C ILE A 311 -9.53 -10.73 -24.52
N PHE A 312 -10.14 -9.97 -23.62
CA PHE A 312 -11.07 -10.49 -22.62
C PHE A 312 -12.53 -10.40 -23.09
N ALA A 313 -13.43 -11.00 -22.33
CA ALA A 313 -14.89 -10.88 -22.53
C ALA A 313 -15.46 -9.57 -21.97
N ASN A 314 -14.73 -8.94 -21.05
CA ASN A 314 -15.11 -7.73 -20.33
C ASN A 314 -13.91 -6.80 -20.11
N GLU A 315 -14.15 -5.64 -19.50
CA GLU A 315 -13.13 -4.65 -19.15
C GLU A 315 -13.16 -4.30 -17.65
N ALA A 316 -13.56 -5.25 -16.78
CA ALA A 316 -13.79 -4.94 -15.37
C ALA A 316 -12.48 -4.59 -14.64
N PHE A 317 -12.39 -3.34 -14.18
CA PHE A 317 -11.22 -2.81 -13.47
C PHE A 317 -11.64 -2.07 -12.20
N TRP A 318 -11.28 -2.61 -11.04
CA TRP A 318 -11.46 -1.95 -9.76
C TRP A 318 -10.16 -1.25 -9.35
N TYR A 319 -10.13 0.07 -9.55
CA TYR A 319 -8.99 0.89 -9.19
C TYR A 319 -8.93 1.05 -7.67
N TYR A 320 -7.85 0.53 -7.07
CA TYR A 320 -7.62 0.48 -5.62
C TYR A 320 -8.78 -0.16 -4.82
N ASN A 321 -9.47 -1.15 -5.39
CA ASN A 321 -10.70 -1.75 -4.83
C ASN A 321 -11.74 -0.68 -4.41
N ARG A 322 -11.82 0.45 -5.11
CA ARG A 322 -12.67 1.58 -4.73
C ARG A 322 -13.53 2.09 -5.88
N LYS A 323 -12.92 2.38 -7.03
CA LYS A 323 -13.62 2.90 -8.22
C LYS A 323 -13.78 1.80 -9.26
N VAL A 324 -14.97 1.69 -9.85
CA VAL A 324 -15.35 0.61 -10.77
C VAL A 324 -15.33 1.12 -12.20
N TYR A 325 -14.34 0.71 -12.99
CA TYR A 325 -14.22 1.04 -14.41
C TYR A 325 -14.66 -0.14 -15.29
N PRO A 326 -15.21 0.15 -16.49
CA PRO A 326 -15.35 1.47 -17.12
C PRO A 326 -16.52 2.34 -16.64
N GLU A 327 -17.41 1.83 -15.79
CA GLU A 327 -18.65 2.49 -15.37
C GLU A 327 -18.40 3.88 -14.76
N PHE A 328 -17.31 4.04 -14.01
CA PHE A 328 -16.88 5.31 -13.41
C PHE A 328 -16.69 6.44 -14.42
N TYR A 329 -16.40 6.14 -15.70
CA TYR A 329 -16.28 7.16 -16.74
C TYR A 329 -17.59 7.87 -17.04
N ILE A 330 -18.71 7.17 -16.89
CA ILE A 330 -20.04 7.69 -17.21
C ILE A 330 -20.61 8.35 -15.95
N HIS A 331 -20.62 7.60 -14.84
CA HIS A 331 -21.14 8.04 -13.56
C HIS A 331 -20.26 7.47 -12.44
N PRO A 332 -19.92 8.26 -11.38
CA PRO A 332 -19.12 7.75 -10.27
C PRO A 332 -19.72 6.45 -9.71
N LYS A 333 -18.97 5.35 -9.82
CA LYS A 333 -19.37 4.01 -9.39
C LYS A 333 -18.35 3.42 -8.43
N TYR A 334 -18.80 3.05 -7.23
CA TYR A 334 -17.90 2.56 -6.18
C TYR A 334 -18.11 1.08 -5.89
N THR A 335 -17.04 0.38 -5.49
CA THR A 335 -17.09 -1.05 -5.11
C THR A 335 -18.00 -1.29 -3.91
N SER A 336 -18.10 -0.32 -2.99
CA SER A 336 -19.01 -0.33 -1.84
C SER A 336 -20.49 -0.39 -2.20
N GLU A 337 -20.84 -0.03 -3.44
CA GLU A 337 -22.21 -0.06 -3.96
C GLU A 337 -22.54 -1.38 -4.69
N LEU A 338 -21.56 -2.28 -4.80
CA LEU A 338 -21.70 -3.55 -5.52
C LEU A 338 -21.96 -4.70 -4.55
N ASN A 339 -22.65 -5.72 -5.05
CA ASN A 339 -22.69 -7.01 -4.37
C ASN A 339 -21.40 -7.77 -4.69
N LEU A 340 -20.41 -7.69 -3.80
CA LEU A 340 -19.08 -8.28 -3.98
C LEU A 340 -19.14 -9.76 -4.39
N ARG A 341 -20.00 -10.56 -3.76
CA ARG A 341 -20.17 -11.98 -4.10
C ARG A 341 -20.60 -12.16 -5.56
N LYS A 342 -21.65 -11.44 -6.00
CA LYS A 342 -22.15 -11.55 -7.38
C LYS A 342 -21.12 -11.13 -8.41
N GLU A 343 -20.35 -10.09 -8.12
CA GLU A 343 -19.34 -9.56 -9.04
C GLU A 343 -18.13 -10.48 -9.19
N VAL A 344 -17.73 -11.15 -8.11
CA VAL A 344 -16.62 -12.11 -8.10
C VAL A 344 -17.04 -13.43 -8.74
N GLU A 345 -18.19 -13.99 -8.36
CA GLU A 345 -18.62 -15.32 -8.79
C GLU A 345 -19.03 -15.42 -10.28
N LYS A 346 -19.12 -14.29 -11.00
CA LYS A 346 -19.37 -14.26 -12.45
C LYS A 346 -18.11 -14.23 -13.31
N THR A 347 -16.92 -14.19 -12.70
CA THR A 347 -15.63 -14.07 -13.42
C THR A 347 -15.01 -15.43 -13.65
N ASP A 348 -14.12 -15.54 -14.64
CA ASP A 348 -13.23 -16.70 -14.79
C ASP A 348 -11.92 -16.51 -14.03
N LEU A 349 -11.44 -15.26 -13.96
CA LEU A 349 -10.11 -14.91 -13.47
C LEU A 349 -10.15 -13.59 -12.72
N ILE A 350 -9.45 -13.54 -11.59
CA ILE A 350 -9.27 -12.33 -10.79
C ILE A 350 -7.78 -12.05 -10.67
N PHE A 351 -7.38 -10.86 -11.12
CA PHE A 351 -6.04 -10.34 -10.89
C PHE A 351 -6.04 -9.33 -9.76
N ILE A 352 -5.06 -9.45 -8.86
CA ILE A 352 -4.67 -8.36 -7.96
C ILE A 352 -3.30 -7.89 -8.43
N MET A 353 -3.20 -6.73 -9.04
CA MET A 353 -1.97 -6.19 -9.63
C MET A 353 -1.43 -5.06 -8.78
N VAL A 354 -0.25 -5.25 -8.20
CA VAL A 354 0.30 -4.36 -7.18
C VAL A 354 1.76 -4.04 -7.44
N THR A 355 2.11 -2.77 -7.35
CA THR A 355 3.50 -2.29 -7.32
C THR A 355 4.09 -2.33 -5.92
N GLU A 356 5.42 -2.37 -5.84
CA GLU A 356 6.19 -2.40 -4.58
C GLU A 356 5.71 -1.38 -3.54
N ARG A 357 5.38 -0.15 -3.95
CA ARG A 357 4.98 0.92 -3.02
C ARG A 357 3.67 0.65 -2.26
N PHE A 358 2.88 -0.34 -2.67
CA PHE A 358 1.59 -0.68 -2.08
C PHE A 358 1.57 -2.09 -1.47
N LEU A 359 2.70 -2.76 -1.30
CA LEU A 359 2.74 -4.13 -0.76
C LEU A 359 2.20 -4.23 0.68
N ASN A 360 2.25 -3.15 1.45
CA ASN A 360 1.60 -3.05 2.75
C ASN A 360 0.06 -3.15 2.69
N ILE A 361 -0.54 -2.88 1.52
CA ILE A 361 -1.99 -2.87 1.25
C ILE A 361 -2.33 -3.45 -0.13
N PHE A 362 -1.68 -4.56 -0.53
CA PHE A 362 -1.61 -4.99 -1.93
C PHE A 362 -2.95 -5.27 -2.64
N ASP A 363 -3.99 -5.51 -1.88
CA ASP A 363 -5.33 -5.86 -2.35
C ASP A 363 -6.40 -4.84 -1.95
N TRP A 364 -6.01 -3.77 -1.25
CA TRP A 364 -6.92 -2.76 -0.71
C TRP A 364 -8.12 -3.40 0.02
N GLN A 365 -7.79 -4.34 0.91
CA GLN A 365 -8.72 -5.12 1.74
C GLN A 365 -9.65 -6.09 0.99
N LEU A 366 -9.50 -6.27 -0.33
CA LEU A 366 -10.36 -7.21 -1.08
C LEU A 366 -10.31 -8.63 -0.51
N ILE A 367 -9.13 -9.16 -0.22
CA ILE A 367 -8.99 -10.52 0.30
C ILE A 367 -9.67 -10.66 1.65
N ASP A 368 -9.62 -9.63 2.49
CA ASP A 368 -10.29 -9.64 3.78
C ASP A 368 -11.81 -9.60 3.64
N GLN A 369 -12.33 -8.83 2.67
CA GLN A 369 -13.76 -8.81 2.33
C GLN A 369 -14.22 -10.18 1.80
N LEU A 370 -13.46 -10.80 0.91
CA LEU A 370 -13.77 -12.14 0.37
C LEU A 370 -13.64 -13.22 1.45
N TYR A 371 -12.62 -13.14 2.29
CA TYR A 371 -12.46 -14.03 3.43
C TYR A 371 -13.66 -13.90 4.36
N ALA A 372 -14.11 -12.70 4.72
CA ALA A 372 -15.31 -12.52 5.54
C ALA A 372 -16.60 -13.07 4.89
N LEU A 373 -16.68 -13.11 3.55
CA LEU A 373 -17.83 -13.66 2.82
C LEU A 373 -17.84 -15.19 2.76
N PHE A 374 -16.66 -15.83 2.67
CA PHE A 374 -16.54 -17.26 2.39
C PHE A 374 -16.04 -18.08 3.58
N ALA A 375 -15.35 -17.46 4.53
CA ALA A 375 -14.86 -18.09 5.74
C ALA A 375 -15.90 -18.03 6.87
N PRO A 376 -15.89 -19.00 7.80
CA PRO A 376 -16.66 -18.88 9.03
C PRO A 376 -16.23 -17.65 9.83
N GLU A 377 -17.18 -16.98 10.48
CA GLU A 377 -16.88 -15.76 11.25
C GLU A 377 -15.88 -15.99 12.39
N TYR A 378 -15.88 -17.18 12.96
CA TYR A 378 -15.10 -17.50 14.16
C TYR A 378 -13.59 -17.66 13.94
N ILE A 379 -13.12 -17.70 12.69
CA ILE A 379 -11.68 -17.78 12.38
C ILE A 379 -11.07 -16.41 12.05
N LYS A 380 -11.79 -15.31 12.31
CA LYS A 380 -11.26 -13.94 12.20
C LYS A 380 -10.19 -13.70 13.26
N GLU A 381 -9.11 -13.03 12.88
CA GLU A 381 -8.01 -12.66 13.77
C GLU A 381 -8.06 -11.15 14.05
N PRO A 382 -8.66 -10.71 15.18
CA PRO A 382 -9.00 -9.31 15.39
C PRO A 382 -7.78 -8.38 15.40
N LEU A 383 -6.64 -8.89 15.88
CA LEU A 383 -5.42 -8.09 15.92
C LEU A 383 -4.86 -7.81 14.53
N TYR A 384 -4.92 -8.81 13.64
CA TYR A 384 -4.59 -8.61 12.24
C TYR A 384 -5.56 -7.62 11.59
N ASP A 385 -6.86 -7.72 11.87
CA ASP A 385 -7.87 -6.82 11.29
C ASP A 385 -7.58 -5.36 11.67
N LYS A 386 -7.21 -5.11 12.93
CA LYS A 386 -6.79 -3.76 13.37
C LYS A 386 -5.50 -3.27 12.71
N ILE A 387 -4.51 -4.14 12.50
CA ILE A 387 -3.31 -3.75 11.72
C ILE A 387 -3.72 -3.38 10.29
N ASN A 388 -4.59 -4.18 9.67
CA ASN A 388 -5.07 -3.97 8.30
C ASN A 388 -5.84 -2.64 8.16
N ASP A 389 -6.64 -2.27 9.18
CA ASP A 389 -7.31 -0.97 9.24
C ASP A 389 -6.31 0.19 9.30
N ILE A 390 -5.30 0.09 10.17
CA ILE A 390 -4.26 1.13 10.33
C ILE A 390 -3.51 1.37 9.01
N VAL A 391 -3.10 0.30 8.32
CA VAL A 391 -2.32 0.45 7.08
C VAL A 391 -3.15 0.89 5.90
N SER A 392 -4.46 0.66 5.94
CA SER A 392 -5.41 1.17 4.96
C SER A 392 -5.74 2.66 5.16
N ALA A 393 -5.26 3.27 6.27
CA ALA A 393 -5.37 4.70 6.55
C ALA A 393 -4.01 5.40 6.37
N PRO A 394 -3.72 6.03 5.22
CA PRO A 394 -2.37 6.51 4.87
C PRO A 394 -1.77 7.49 5.88
N GLU A 395 -2.56 8.41 6.41
CA GLU A 395 -2.10 9.38 7.41
C GLU A 395 -1.70 8.69 8.72
N TRP A 396 -2.53 7.77 9.20
CA TRP A 396 -2.22 6.99 10.40
C TRP A 396 -0.98 6.14 10.16
N PHE A 397 -0.94 5.37 9.07
CA PHE A 397 0.23 4.56 8.74
C PHE A 397 1.52 5.39 8.69
N GLY A 398 1.49 6.56 8.05
CA GLY A 398 2.61 7.49 8.03
C GLY A 398 3.05 7.93 9.43
N ASN A 399 2.11 8.17 10.35
CA ASN A 399 2.40 8.47 11.75
C ASN A 399 3.00 7.27 12.51
N VAL A 400 2.53 6.05 12.24
CA VAL A 400 3.13 4.82 12.79
C VAL A 400 4.59 4.69 12.37
N LEU A 401 4.89 4.90 11.07
CA LEU A 401 6.25 4.81 10.54
C LEU A 401 7.18 5.86 11.17
N LYS A 402 6.72 7.13 11.28
CA LYS A 402 7.47 8.20 11.95
C LYS A 402 7.78 7.85 13.41
N ARG A 403 6.80 7.32 14.13
CA ARG A 403 6.96 6.90 15.52
C ARG A 403 7.89 5.69 15.67
N ALA A 404 7.79 4.71 14.78
CA ALA A 404 8.65 3.54 14.77
C ALA A 404 10.12 3.97 14.66
N LEU A 405 10.41 4.86 13.71
CA LEU A 405 11.74 5.45 13.54
C LEU A 405 12.21 6.20 14.80
N ALA A 406 11.37 7.06 15.37
CA ALA A 406 11.72 7.85 16.56
C ALA A 406 12.00 6.99 17.81
N LYS A 407 11.35 5.82 17.92
CA LYS A 407 11.50 4.89 19.05
C LYS A 407 12.50 3.76 18.79
N GLY A 408 13.10 3.68 17.60
CA GLY A 408 13.96 2.55 17.21
C GLY A 408 13.22 1.22 17.11
N LEU A 409 11.92 1.23 16.83
CA LEU A 409 11.09 0.06 16.61
C LEU A 409 11.06 -0.30 15.11
N THR A 410 10.84 -1.57 14.80
CA THR A 410 10.43 -1.95 13.44
C THR A 410 9.00 -1.47 13.16
N PRO A 411 8.63 -1.18 11.90
CA PRO A 411 7.26 -0.81 11.55
C PRO A 411 6.23 -1.84 12.03
N GLY A 412 6.48 -3.14 11.82
CA GLY A 412 5.62 -4.22 12.31
C GLY A 412 5.39 -4.22 13.83
N GLN A 413 6.43 -3.92 14.63
CA GLN A 413 6.26 -3.78 16.08
C GLN A 413 5.38 -2.58 16.44
N ALA A 414 5.60 -1.43 15.81
CA ALA A 414 4.80 -0.24 16.05
C ALA A 414 3.34 -0.43 15.63
N LEU A 415 3.08 -1.14 14.52
CA LEU A 415 1.74 -1.52 14.09
C LEU A 415 1.05 -2.43 15.10
N TYR A 416 1.77 -3.45 15.58
CA TYR A 416 1.25 -4.37 16.59
C TYR A 416 0.85 -3.62 17.87
N GLU A 417 1.68 -2.69 18.35
CA GLU A 417 1.39 -1.89 19.55
C GLU A 417 0.10 -1.08 19.40
N ASP A 418 -0.11 -0.44 18.25
CA ASP A 418 -1.32 0.36 17.99
C ASP A 418 -2.55 -0.51 17.85
N ALA A 419 -2.45 -1.58 17.07
CA ALA A 419 -3.54 -2.52 16.88
C ALA A 419 -3.96 -3.18 18.21
N ALA A 420 -3.00 -3.55 19.06
CA ALA A 420 -3.28 -4.12 20.38
C ALA A 420 -3.93 -3.08 21.31
N TYR A 421 -3.50 -1.82 21.24
CA TYR A 421 -4.13 -0.73 21.99
C TYR A 421 -5.59 -0.53 21.56
N MET A 422 -5.83 -0.40 20.24
CA MET A 422 -7.17 -0.22 19.67
C MET A 422 -8.10 -1.39 20.01
N PHE A 423 -7.63 -2.63 19.81
CA PHE A 423 -8.43 -3.81 20.10
C PHE A 423 -8.82 -3.87 21.58
N ARG A 424 -7.88 -3.54 22.48
CA ARG A 424 -8.15 -3.48 23.91
C ARG A 424 -9.13 -2.35 24.28
N SER A 425 -9.04 -1.18 23.64
CA SER A 425 -9.93 -0.05 23.96
C SER A 425 -11.36 -0.26 23.45
N GLU A 426 -11.52 -0.87 22.28
CA GLU A 426 -12.83 -1.07 21.64
C GLU A 426 -13.52 -2.35 22.10
N HIS A 427 -12.75 -3.41 22.38
CA HIS A 427 -13.27 -4.74 22.70
C HIS A 427 -12.51 -5.35 23.90
N THR A 428 -12.52 -4.65 25.04
CA THR A 428 -11.72 -5.03 26.22
C THR A 428 -11.94 -6.48 26.67
N TYR A 429 -13.19 -6.95 26.74
CA TYR A 429 -13.48 -8.34 27.15
C TYR A 429 -12.79 -9.35 26.22
N GLU A 430 -13.00 -9.22 24.91
CA GLU A 430 -12.43 -10.11 23.89
C GLU A 430 -10.90 -10.08 23.88
N TYR A 431 -10.32 -8.88 24.01
CA TYR A 431 -8.88 -8.73 24.15
C TYR A 431 -8.35 -9.45 25.40
N MET A 432 -9.02 -9.29 26.55
CA MET A 432 -8.54 -9.84 27.83
C MET A 432 -8.65 -11.36 27.89
N ILE A 433 -9.72 -11.98 27.37
CA ILE A 433 -9.83 -13.44 27.35
C ILE A 433 -8.83 -14.11 26.41
N ARG A 434 -8.28 -13.38 25.43
CA ARG A 434 -7.30 -13.90 24.47
C ARG A 434 -5.86 -13.56 24.83
N TYR A 435 -5.63 -12.30 25.22
CA TYR A 435 -4.31 -11.70 25.38
C TYR A 435 -4.07 -11.11 26.78
N GLY A 436 -4.98 -11.30 27.73
CA GLY A 436 -4.92 -10.67 29.05
C GLY A 436 -3.60 -10.89 29.79
N LEU A 437 -3.21 -12.15 30.02
CA LEU A 437 -1.97 -12.47 30.73
C LEU A 437 -0.71 -11.92 30.00
N PRO A 438 -0.48 -12.21 28.70
CA PRO A 438 0.63 -11.59 27.95
C PRO A 438 0.60 -10.06 27.95
N SER A 439 -0.59 -9.45 27.96
CA SER A 439 -0.72 -7.99 28.04
C SER A 439 -0.26 -7.43 29.38
N TYR A 440 -0.53 -8.13 30.49
CA TYR A 440 -0.07 -7.74 31.82
C TYR A 440 1.44 -7.98 32.00
N GLU A 441 1.97 -9.07 31.45
CA GLU A 441 3.42 -9.33 31.44
C GLU A 441 4.17 -8.21 30.72
N ARG A 442 3.70 -7.80 29.52
CA ARG A 442 4.26 -6.66 28.78
C ARG A 442 4.14 -5.34 29.53
N TYR A 443 3.00 -5.10 30.16
CA TYR A 443 2.81 -3.90 30.97
C TYR A 443 3.83 -3.84 32.12
N LEU A 444 4.02 -4.94 32.86
CA LEU A 444 4.93 -4.98 34.00
C LEU A 444 6.40 -4.89 33.58
N SER A 445 6.79 -5.52 32.47
CA SER A 445 8.17 -5.51 31.97
C SER A 445 8.54 -4.22 31.22
N GLY A 446 7.55 -3.50 30.67
CA GLY A 446 7.76 -2.26 29.92
C GLY A 446 8.07 -1.03 30.78
N PHE A 447 7.66 -1.00 32.06
CA PHE A 447 8.01 0.10 32.97
C PHE A 447 9.31 -0.20 33.72
N TRP A 448 10.36 0.58 33.46
CA TRP A 448 11.70 0.34 34.01
C TRP A 448 11.73 0.17 35.54
N LYS A 449 10.97 0.97 36.30
CA LYS A 449 10.87 0.85 37.76
C LYS A 449 10.24 -0.47 38.19
N THR A 450 9.17 -0.86 37.50
CA THR A 450 8.44 -2.10 37.78
C THR A 450 9.31 -3.30 37.44
N ARG A 451 9.98 -3.29 36.29
CA ARG A 451 10.92 -4.33 35.88
C ARG A 451 12.05 -4.51 36.89
N GLN A 452 12.74 -3.44 37.27
CA GLN A 452 13.82 -3.53 38.27
C GLN A 452 13.34 -4.08 39.62
N ARG A 453 12.13 -3.71 40.06
CA ARG A 453 11.52 -4.25 41.28
C ARG A 453 11.32 -5.76 41.17
N LEU A 454 10.82 -6.24 40.03
CA LEU A 454 10.59 -7.66 39.78
C LEU A 454 11.91 -8.44 39.63
N GLU A 455 12.93 -7.88 38.99
CA GLU A 455 14.27 -8.47 38.91
C GLU A 455 14.90 -8.64 40.30
N LYS A 456 14.78 -7.64 41.18
CA LYS A 456 15.23 -7.75 42.58
C LYS A 456 14.44 -8.80 43.37
N LYS A 457 13.12 -8.90 43.15
CA LYS A 457 12.28 -9.92 43.77
C LYS A 457 12.72 -11.33 43.33
N ALA A 458 12.92 -11.53 42.03
CA ALA A 458 13.40 -12.79 41.46
C ALA A 458 14.77 -13.20 42.01
N GLN A 459 15.71 -12.27 42.12
CA GLN A 459 17.02 -12.51 42.74
C GLN A 459 16.90 -12.88 44.22
N LYS A 460 16.06 -12.18 44.99
CA LYS A 460 15.84 -12.46 46.42
C LYS A 460 15.20 -13.83 46.66
N GLU A 461 14.28 -14.23 45.80
CA GLU A 461 13.55 -15.50 45.90
C GLU A 461 14.29 -16.68 45.25
N ASN A 462 15.43 -16.44 44.57
CA ASN A 462 16.18 -17.42 43.78
C ASN A 462 15.31 -18.12 42.71
N ARG A 463 14.50 -17.34 41.99
CA ARG A 463 13.56 -17.81 40.97
C ARG A 463 13.83 -17.15 39.61
N PRO A 464 13.50 -17.80 38.48
CA PRO A 464 13.54 -17.17 37.17
C PRO A 464 12.68 -15.90 37.11
N PHE A 465 13.20 -14.84 36.46
CA PHE A 465 12.48 -13.58 36.31
C PHE A 465 11.12 -13.77 35.63
N ASP A 466 11.05 -14.60 34.60
CA ASP A 466 9.82 -14.85 33.85
C ASP A 466 8.74 -15.48 34.72
N GLU A 467 9.10 -16.37 35.64
CA GLU A 467 8.16 -16.99 36.59
C GLU A 467 7.56 -15.93 37.53
N VAL A 468 8.41 -15.07 38.10
CA VAL A 468 7.98 -13.96 38.97
C VAL A 468 7.13 -12.94 38.20
N LEU A 469 7.48 -12.66 36.94
CA LEU A 469 6.72 -11.77 36.07
C LEU A 469 5.32 -12.33 35.80
N THR A 470 5.22 -13.60 35.39
CA THR A 470 3.94 -14.27 35.11
C THR A 470 3.06 -14.35 36.35
N GLU A 471 3.62 -14.63 37.52
CA GLU A 471 2.86 -14.62 38.78
C GLU A 471 2.30 -13.26 39.12
N GLU A 472 3.14 -12.22 39.04
CA GLU A 472 2.70 -10.85 39.33
C GLU A 472 1.65 -10.37 38.30
N ALA A 473 1.79 -10.78 37.04
CA ALA A 473 0.83 -10.52 35.98
C ALA A 473 -0.51 -11.21 36.24
N ARG A 474 -0.50 -12.50 36.63
CA ARG A 474 -1.72 -13.24 37.03
C ARG A 474 -2.41 -12.58 38.22
N TYR A 475 -1.65 -12.20 39.25
CA TYR A 475 -2.19 -11.50 40.41
C TYR A 475 -2.88 -10.19 39.98
N LEU A 476 -2.20 -9.37 39.19
CA LEU A 476 -2.73 -8.08 38.76
C LEU A 476 -3.97 -8.24 37.86
N PHE A 477 -3.97 -9.21 36.94
CA PHE A 477 -5.11 -9.51 36.08
C PHE A 477 -6.31 -9.96 36.91
N SER A 478 -6.09 -10.91 37.83
CA SER A 478 -7.17 -11.42 38.69
C SER A 478 -7.77 -10.34 39.61
N LYS A 479 -6.97 -9.34 40.02
CA LYS A 479 -7.43 -8.23 40.86
C LYS A 479 -8.16 -7.14 40.08
N ARG A 480 -7.70 -6.80 38.88
CA ARG A 480 -8.29 -5.71 38.09
C ARG A 480 -9.49 -6.13 37.26
N HIS A 481 -9.50 -7.36 36.76
CA HIS A 481 -10.56 -7.89 35.91
C HIS A 481 -10.93 -9.33 36.33
N PRO A 482 -11.53 -9.52 37.52
CA PRO A 482 -11.77 -10.85 38.09
C PRO A 482 -12.58 -11.77 37.18
N ASP A 483 -13.64 -11.25 36.54
CA ASP A 483 -14.51 -12.07 35.67
C ASP A 483 -13.82 -12.44 34.35
N MET A 484 -13.11 -11.50 33.73
CA MET A 484 -12.33 -11.77 32.52
C MET A 484 -11.19 -12.74 32.80
N TYR A 485 -10.53 -12.63 33.97
CA TYR A 485 -9.50 -13.56 34.40
C TYR A 485 -10.06 -14.97 34.62
N ARG A 486 -11.26 -15.08 35.22
CA ARG A 486 -11.95 -16.35 35.38
C ARG A 486 -12.23 -17.01 34.03
N GLN A 487 -12.76 -16.24 33.06
CA GLN A 487 -13.04 -16.77 31.72
C GLN A 487 -11.74 -17.11 30.95
N TYR A 488 -10.74 -16.23 31.00
CA TYR A 488 -9.39 -16.49 30.46
C TYR A 488 -8.84 -17.83 30.97
N ARG A 489 -8.91 -18.06 32.28
CA ARG A 489 -8.43 -19.30 32.90
C ARG A 489 -9.17 -20.54 32.41
N ARG A 490 -10.51 -20.49 32.37
CA ARG A 490 -11.33 -21.61 31.88
C ARG A 490 -10.99 -21.93 30.41
N ILE A 491 -10.82 -20.91 29.59
CA ILE A 491 -10.40 -21.09 28.19
C ILE A 491 -9.03 -21.74 28.13
N LYS A 492 -8.04 -21.28 28.92
CA LYS A 492 -6.71 -21.90 28.95
C LYS A 492 -6.72 -23.35 29.43
N GLU A 493 -7.53 -23.68 30.43
CA GLU A 493 -7.74 -25.06 30.88
C GLU A 493 -8.31 -25.93 29.74
N LYS A 494 -9.23 -25.39 28.92
CA LYS A 494 -9.73 -26.09 27.72
C LYS A 494 -8.72 -26.17 26.59
N GLU A 495 -7.89 -25.15 26.38
CA GLU A 495 -6.79 -25.22 25.40
C GLU A 495 -5.79 -26.32 25.78
N GLU A 496 -5.44 -26.43 27.08
CA GLU A 496 -4.55 -27.49 27.60
C GLU A 496 -5.19 -28.87 27.44
N PHE A 497 -6.48 -29.02 27.75
CA PHE A 497 -7.24 -30.24 27.50
C PHE A 497 -7.23 -30.64 26.02
N ILE A 498 -7.48 -29.69 25.11
CA ILE A 498 -7.43 -29.93 23.67
C ILE A 498 -6.04 -30.40 23.23
N ARG A 499 -4.96 -29.86 23.82
CA ARG A 499 -3.59 -30.23 23.48
C ARG A 499 -3.16 -31.57 24.05
N SER A 500 -3.74 -32.01 25.17
CA SER A 500 -3.40 -33.28 25.80
C SER A 500 -4.18 -34.46 25.22
N ASP A 501 -5.38 -34.24 24.68
CA ASP A 501 -6.13 -35.23 23.92
C ASP A 501 -5.65 -35.27 22.46
N VAL A 502 -4.90 -36.31 22.10
CA VAL A 502 -4.28 -36.47 20.76
C VAL A 502 -5.32 -36.44 19.65
N ALA A 503 -6.45 -37.15 19.81
CA ALA A 503 -7.47 -37.25 18.77
C ALA A 503 -8.17 -35.90 18.54
N LEU A 504 -8.45 -35.18 19.62
CA LEU A 504 -9.05 -33.85 19.54
C LEU A 504 -8.07 -32.82 18.97
N HIS A 505 -6.79 -32.88 19.36
CA HIS A 505 -5.74 -32.02 18.84
C HIS A 505 -5.56 -32.17 17.32
N ASP A 506 -5.48 -33.42 16.84
CA ASP A 506 -5.31 -33.74 15.42
C ASP A 506 -6.53 -33.27 14.61
N SER A 507 -7.74 -33.54 15.11
CA SER A 507 -8.99 -33.08 14.48
C SER A 507 -9.04 -31.56 14.34
N ILE A 508 -8.64 -30.82 15.38
CA ILE A 508 -8.61 -29.36 15.37
C ILE A 508 -7.50 -28.82 14.45
N THR A 509 -6.36 -29.51 14.36
CA THR A 509 -5.28 -29.16 13.46
C THR A 509 -5.71 -29.31 11.99
N LEU A 510 -6.38 -30.42 11.65
CA LEU A 510 -6.97 -30.62 10.33
C LEU A 510 -8.04 -29.55 10.00
N LEU A 511 -8.82 -29.14 10.99
CA LEU A 511 -9.78 -28.06 10.82
C LEU A 511 -9.08 -26.72 10.56
N ALA A 512 -7.97 -26.45 11.26
CA ALA A 512 -7.16 -25.26 11.02
C ALA A 512 -6.55 -25.24 9.62
N GLU A 513 -6.05 -26.39 9.14
CA GLU A 513 -5.52 -26.55 7.79
C GLU A 513 -6.58 -26.31 6.71
N LYS A 514 -7.79 -26.87 6.89
CA LYS A 514 -8.92 -26.66 5.99
C LYS A 514 -9.24 -25.18 5.75
N TYR A 515 -9.10 -24.37 6.81
CA TYR A 515 -9.38 -22.93 6.77
C TYR A 515 -8.12 -22.07 6.62
N TYR A 516 -6.96 -22.69 6.44
CA TYR A 516 -5.64 -22.07 6.42
C TYR A 516 -5.31 -21.19 7.65
N CYS A 517 -6.04 -21.31 8.77
CA CYS A 517 -5.77 -20.51 9.97
C CYS A 517 -4.67 -21.14 10.84
N LYS A 518 -4.15 -20.40 11.81
CA LYS A 518 -3.14 -20.91 12.75
C LYS A 518 -3.77 -21.97 13.68
N PRO A 519 -3.11 -23.12 13.94
CA PRO A 519 -3.64 -24.13 14.87
C PRO A 519 -3.93 -23.56 16.27
N ALA A 520 -3.06 -22.70 16.79
CA ALA A 520 -3.28 -22.05 18.08
C ALA A 520 -4.55 -21.18 18.12
N HIS A 521 -4.91 -20.55 17.00
CA HIS A 521 -6.14 -19.76 16.89
C HIS A 521 -7.36 -20.68 16.89
N MET A 522 -7.35 -21.75 16.09
CA MET A 522 -8.45 -22.71 16.07
C MET A 522 -8.64 -23.38 17.45
N ILE A 523 -7.55 -23.71 18.14
CA ILE A 523 -7.58 -24.27 19.51
C ILE A 523 -8.23 -23.27 20.49
N PHE A 524 -7.84 -22.00 20.47
CA PHE A 524 -8.47 -20.96 21.29
C PHE A 524 -9.98 -20.88 21.04
N TYR A 525 -10.39 -20.91 19.77
CA TYR A 525 -11.81 -20.82 19.42
C TYR A 525 -12.60 -22.04 19.92
N GLN A 526 -12.11 -23.25 19.68
CA GLN A 526 -12.75 -24.48 20.15
C GLN A 526 -12.83 -24.53 21.67
N ALA A 527 -11.76 -24.12 22.36
CA ALA A 527 -11.73 -23.98 23.82
C ALA A 527 -12.80 -23.00 24.31
N ARG A 528 -12.93 -21.83 23.67
CA ARG A 528 -13.96 -20.84 23.97
C ARG A 528 -15.36 -21.41 23.78
N MET A 529 -15.65 -22.11 22.68
CA MET A 529 -16.95 -22.74 22.46
C MET A 529 -17.30 -23.76 23.53
N MET A 530 -16.32 -24.53 24.03
CA MET A 530 -16.54 -25.47 25.13
C MET A 530 -16.97 -24.73 26.41
N VAL A 531 -16.32 -23.63 26.73
CA VAL A 531 -16.64 -22.79 27.90
C VAL A 531 -18.03 -22.15 27.75
N GLU A 532 -18.36 -21.62 26.58
CA GLU A 532 -19.68 -21.01 26.32
C GLU A 532 -20.82 -22.03 26.41
N LYS A 533 -20.60 -23.27 25.94
CA LYS A 533 -21.57 -24.36 26.11
C LYS A 533 -21.80 -24.74 27.57
N GLU A 534 -20.75 -24.75 28.40
CA GLU A 534 -20.88 -24.98 29.84
C GLU A 534 -21.65 -23.86 30.53
N ASP A 535 -21.50 -22.62 30.08
CA ASP A 535 -22.19 -21.46 30.63
C ASP A 535 -23.67 -21.45 30.23
N ALA A 536 -24.01 -21.92 29.02
CA ALA A 536 -25.39 -22.05 28.58
C ALA A 536 -26.18 -23.18 29.27
N LEU A 537 -25.49 -24.14 29.90
CA LEU A 537 -26.09 -25.26 30.65
C LEU A 537 -26.34 -24.95 32.13
N LYS A 538 -25.86 -23.81 32.62
CA LYS A 538 -26.05 -23.30 33.99
C LYS A 538 -27.12 -22.24 34.01
#